data_AF-A0A349EQ04-F1
#
_entry.id   AF-A0A349EQ04-F1
#
_cell.length_a   1.000
_cell.length_b   1.000
_cell.length_c   1.000
_cell.angle_alpha   90.00
_cell.angle_beta   90.00
_cell.angle_gamma   90.00
#
_symmetry.space_group_name_H-M   'P 1'
#
loop_
_entity.id
_entity.type
_entity.pdbx_description
1 polymer ?
#
loop_
_entity_poly.entity_id
_entity_poly.type
_entity_poly.pdbx_seq_one_letter_code
_entity_poly.pdbx_strand_id
1 'polypeptide(L)'
;MATEDGSAGVKCMVTSILDDYLSKSGHAASSVLYACGPRAMLAVVSRVARDRSIRCFVSMEERMACGVGACMGCSVRSGTGGFKRICTEGPVFEAGELDWSS
;
A
#
# COMPACT_ATOMS: atom_id res chain seq x y z
N MET A 1 -15.27 6.72 6.28
CA MET A 1 -14.29 7.76 6.65
C MET A 1 -13.91 7.53 8.10
N ALA A 2 -12.62 7.69 8.42
CA ALA A 2 -12.08 7.45 9.75
C ALA A 2 -11.14 8.60 10.11
N THR A 3 -11.12 8.99 11.39
CA THR A 3 -10.15 9.92 11.94
C THR A 3 -9.55 9.32 13.20
N GLU A 4 -8.28 9.58 13.48
CA GLU A 4 -7.63 9.04 14.69
C GLU A 4 -8.13 9.72 15.96
N ASP A 5 -8.42 11.02 15.87
CA ASP A 5 -8.90 11.84 16.97
C ASP A 5 -10.42 11.72 17.19
N GLY A 6 -11.16 11.28 16.16
CA GLY A 6 -12.62 11.19 16.17
C GLY A 6 -13.30 12.53 15.84
N SER A 7 -12.56 13.49 15.28
CA SER A 7 -13.10 14.77 14.84
C SER A 7 -14.18 14.61 13.75
N ALA A 8 -14.08 13.56 12.94
CA ALA A 8 -15.08 13.21 11.93
C ALA A 8 -15.13 11.71 11.62
N GLY A 9 -16.32 11.17 11.37
CA GLY A 9 -16.49 9.76 11.04
C GLY A 9 -16.18 8.82 12.22
N VAL A 10 -15.64 7.65 11.93
CA VAL A 10 -15.33 6.64 12.95
C VAL A 10 -13.95 6.91 13.54
N LYS A 11 -13.85 6.94 14.88
CA LYS A 11 -12.58 7.11 15.58
C LYS A 11 -11.74 5.83 15.54
N CYS A 12 -10.81 5.72 14.58
CA CYS A 12 -9.85 4.61 14.51
C CYS A 12 -8.80 4.83 13.41
N MET A 13 -7.83 3.92 13.33
CA MET A 13 -7.01 3.72 12.14
C MET A 13 -7.87 3.24 10.97
N VAL A 14 -7.64 3.77 9.77
CA VAL A 14 -8.37 3.35 8.56
C VAL A 14 -8.18 1.86 8.25
N THR A 15 -7.02 1.30 8.59
CA THR A 15 -6.69 -0.11 8.42
C THR A 15 -7.57 -1.03 9.27
N SER A 16 -8.07 -0.55 10.42
CA SER A 16 -8.98 -1.30 11.28
C SER A 16 -10.38 -1.46 10.65
N ILE A 17 -10.87 -0.45 9.94
CA ILE A 17 -12.17 -0.52 9.26
C ILE A 17 -12.09 -1.38 8.00
N LEU A 18 -10.93 -1.39 7.32
CA LEU A 18 -10.76 -2.18 6.11
C LEU A 18 -11.04 -3.67 6.36
N ASP A 19 -10.49 -4.22 7.45
CA ASP A 19 -10.66 -5.64 7.79
C ASP A 19 -12.13 -5.98 8.12
N ASP A 20 -12.81 -5.10 8.86
CA ASP A 20 -14.23 -5.23 9.19
C ASP A 20 -15.12 -5.15 7.95
N TYR A 21 -14.85 -4.19 7.07
CA TYR A 21 -15.60 -4.01 5.83
C TYR A 21 -15.45 -5.23 4.90
N LEU A 22 -14.23 -5.72 4.72
CA LEU A 22 -13.98 -6.89 3.87
C LEU A 22 -14.69 -8.13 4.43
N SER A 23 -14.72 -8.29 5.75
CA SER A 23 -15.37 -9.43 6.40
C SER A 23 -16.90 -9.40 6.30
N LYS A 24 -17.51 -8.20 6.23
CA LYS A 24 -18.98 -8.02 6.16
C LYS A 24 -19.53 -7.88 4.73
N SER A 25 -18.72 -7.40 3.79
CA SER A 25 -19.19 -7.01 2.47
C SER A 25 -19.62 -8.17 1.57
N GLY A 26 -19.15 -9.41 1.81
CA GLY A 26 -19.42 -10.58 0.95
C GLY A 26 -18.74 -10.55 -0.43
N HIS A 27 -18.11 -9.43 -0.81
CA HIS A 27 -17.49 -9.19 -2.11
C HIS A 27 -15.96 -9.36 -2.10
N ALA A 28 -15.38 -9.84 -0.99
CA ALA A 28 -13.94 -9.92 -0.82
C ALA A 28 -13.23 -10.69 -1.96
N ALA A 29 -13.81 -11.82 -2.38
CA ALA A 29 -13.24 -12.69 -3.42
C ALA A 29 -13.23 -12.07 -4.83
N SER A 30 -14.04 -11.04 -5.09
CA SER A 30 -14.12 -10.34 -6.38
C SER A 30 -13.57 -8.92 -6.34
N SER A 31 -12.94 -8.54 -5.23
CA SER A 31 -12.45 -7.18 -5.01
C SER A 31 -10.99 -7.03 -5.45
N VAL A 32 -10.61 -5.80 -5.78
CA VAL A 32 -9.21 -5.38 -5.93
C VAL A 32 -9.00 -4.18 -5.03
N LEU A 33 -7.93 -4.21 -4.24
CA LEU A 33 -7.57 -3.12 -3.33
C LEU A 33 -6.62 -2.15 -4.02
N TYR A 34 -6.86 -0.86 -3.82
CA TYR A 34 -5.99 0.23 -4.22
C TYR A 34 -5.74 1.11 -3.00
N ALA A 35 -4.47 1.41 -2.70
CA ALA A 35 -4.13 2.23 -1.55
C ALA A 35 -2.99 3.21 -1.85
N CYS A 36 -3.07 4.38 -1.25
CA CYS A 36 -2.00 5.38 -1.18
C CYS A 36 -1.94 5.91 0.26
N GLY A 37 -0.76 6.33 0.71
CA GLY A 37 -0.56 6.86 2.06
C GLY A 37 0.74 6.40 2.70
N PRO A 38 0.88 6.59 4.02
CA PRO A 38 2.12 6.28 4.73
C PRO A 38 2.55 4.81 4.56
N ARG A 39 3.87 4.57 4.44
CA ARG A 39 4.43 3.22 4.24
C ARG A 39 3.91 2.20 5.26
N ALA A 40 3.81 2.58 6.54
CA ALA A 40 3.27 1.72 7.60
C ALA A 40 1.80 1.32 7.35
N MET A 41 0.99 2.25 6.83
CA MET A 41 -0.40 1.97 6.45
C MET A 41 -0.44 0.99 5.27
N LEU A 42 0.35 1.25 4.22
CA LEU A 42 0.42 0.40 3.03
C LEU A 42 0.90 -1.02 3.35
N ALA A 43 1.86 -1.17 4.27
CA ALA A 43 2.31 -2.47 4.75
C ALA A 43 1.18 -3.28 5.42
N VAL A 44 0.33 -2.61 6.21
CA VAL A 44 -0.85 -3.25 6.82
C VAL A 44 -1.89 -3.63 5.76
N VAL A 45 -2.17 -2.75 4.80
CA VAL A 45 -3.09 -3.05 3.69
C VAL A 45 -2.59 -4.23 2.86
N SER A 46 -1.28 -4.26 2.54
CA SER A 46 -0.61 -5.37 1.86
C SER A 46 -0.80 -6.69 2.61
N ARG A 47 -0.59 -6.68 3.93
CA ARG A 47 -0.83 -7.86 4.78
C ARG A 47 -2.29 -8.32 4.75
N VAL A 48 -3.25 -7.41 4.96
CA VAL A 48 -4.69 -7.73 4.94
C VAL A 48 -5.11 -8.32 3.59
N ALA A 49 -4.62 -7.75 2.49
CA ALA A 49 -4.88 -8.22 1.14
C ALA A 49 -4.34 -9.65 0.94
N ARG A 50 -3.08 -9.88 1.32
CA ARG A 50 -2.43 -11.19 1.22
C ARG A 50 -3.16 -12.25 2.03
N ASP A 51 -3.50 -11.95 3.28
CA ASP A 51 -4.16 -12.89 4.19
C ASP A 51 -5.56 -13.29 3.68
N ARG A 52 -6.18 -12.46 2.83
CA ARG A 52 -7.48 -12.70 2.19
C ARG A 52 -7.39 -13.12 0.72
N SER A 53 -6.19 -13.32 0.19
CA SER A 53 -5.95 -13.62 -1.23
C SER A 53 -6.58 -12.59 -2.19
N ILE A 54 -6.59 -11.32 -1.80
CA ILE A 54 -7.12 -10.20 -2.59
C ILE A 54 -5.96 -9.51 -3.30
N ARG A 55 -6.12 -9.22 -4.60
CA ARG A 55 -5.14 -8.42 -5.34
C ARG A 55 -5.08 -7.00 -4.79
N CYS A 56 -3.88 -6.46 -4.65
CA CYS A 56 -3.66 -5.16 -4.04
C CYS A 56 -2.60 -4.38 -4.78
N PHE A 57 -2.91 -3.12 -5.12
CA PHE A 57 -2.00 -2.18 -5.71
C PHE A 57 -1.77 -1.01 -4.76
N VAL A 58 -0.51 -0.62 -4.62
CA VAL A 58 -0.09 0.46 -3.72
C VAL A 58 0.64 1.54 -4.50
N SER A 59 0.29 2.79 -4.25
CA SER A 59 1.05 3.94 -4.74
C SER A 59 2.13 4.27 -3.71
N MET A 60 3.38 4.02 -4.07
CA MET A 60 4.54 4.28 -3.24
C MET A 60 5.04 5.71 -3.39
N GLU A 61 5.48 6.28 -2.28
CA GLU A 61 6.12 7.59 -2.23
C GLU A 61 7.52 7.42 -1.65
N GLU A 62 8.50 8.10 -2.28
CA GLU A 62 9.85 8.24 -1.76
C GLU A 62 10.41 9.60 -2.16
N ARG A 63 11.49 9.99 -1.50
CA ARG A 63 12.19 11.23 -1.86
C ARG A 63 12.79 11.10 -3.27
N MET A 64 12.29 11.91 -4.18
CA MET A 64 12.79 11.99 -5.55
C MET A 64 13.80 13.13 -5.69
N ALA A 65 14.92 12.85 -6.38
CA ALA A 65 15.85 13.91 -6.81
C ALA A 65 15.68 14.22 -8.30
N CYS A 66 15.95 13.25 -9.20
CA CYS A 66 15.85 13.49 -10.64
C CYS A 66 14.45 13.30 -11.24
N GLY A 67 13.61 12.43 -10.66
CA GLY A 67 12.28 12.12 -11.20
C GLY A 67 12.23 11.40 -12.56
N VAL A 68 13.38 11.09 -13.16
CA VAL A 68 13.49 10.51 -14.53
C VAL A 68 14.31 9.22 -14.58
N GLY A 69 14.54 8.60 -13.43
CA GLY A 69 15.21 7.30 -13.32
C GLY A 69 16.74 7.31 -13.33
N ALA A 70 17.39 8.46 -13.45
CA ALA A 70 18.85 8.57 -13.52
C ALA A 70 19.57 8.39 -12.17
N CYS A 71 19.02 8.94 -11.08
CA CYS A 71 19.75 9.12 -9.82
C CYS A 71 19.58 8.00 -8.78
N MET A 72 18.70 7.01 -9.02
CA MET A 72 18.32 5.93 -8.08
C MET A 72 17.75 6.38 -6.71
N GLY A 73 17.64 7.68 -6.42
CA GLY A 73 17.23 8.18 -5.10
C GLY A 73 15.82 7.79 -4.65
N CYS A 74 14.92 7.45 -5.57
CA CYS A 74 13.56 6.97 -5.27
C CYS A 74 13.44 5.45 -5.35
N SER A 75 14.52 4.72 -5.04
CA SER A 75 14.55 3.26 -5.11
C SER A 75 13.85 2.62 -3.92
N VAL A 76 13.05 1.58 -4.18
CA VAL A 76 12.45 0.70 -3.18
C VAL A 76 12.95 -0.74 -3.38
N ARG A 77 13.00 -1.53 -2.31
CA ARG A 77 13.39 -2.94 -2.40
C ARG A 77 12.29 -3.77 -3.06
N SER A 78 12.68 -4.63 -3.99
CA SER A 78 11.80 -5.63 -4.59
C SER A 78 11.69 -6.86 -3.68
N GLY A 79 10.50 -7.44 -3.60
CA GLY A 79 10.27 -8.72 -2.90
C GLY A 79 11.04 -9.90 -3.51
N THR A 80 11.47 -9.79 -4.77
CA THR A 80 12.30 -10.79 -5.47
C THR A 80 13.80 -10.50 -5.39
N GLY A 81 14.20 -9.47 -4.63
CA GLY A 81 15.59 -9.01 -4.55
C GLY A 81 15.90 -7.86 -5.53
N GLY A 82 16.91 -7.06 -5.18
CA GLY A 82 17.26 -5.85 -5.92
C GLY A 82 16.37 -4.64 -5.58
N PHE A 83 16.38 -3.65 -6.47
CA PHE A 83 15.69 -2.37 -6.29
C PHE A 83 14.88 -1.99 -7.52
N LYS A 84 13.75 -1.32 -7.30
CA LYS A 84 12.90 -0.69 -8.32
C LYS A 84 12.83 0.81 -8.08
N ARG A 85 12.77 1.62 -9.13
CA ARG A 85 12.62 3.08 -9.02
C ARG A 85 11.15 3.49 -9.11
N ILE A 86 10.66 4.19 -8.09
CA ILE A 86 9.28 4.69 -8.07
C ILE A 86 8.97 5.59 -9.26
N CYS A 87 9.88 6.48 -9.67
CA CYS A 87 9.61 7.46 -10.73
C CYS A 87 9.47 6.87 -12.16
N THR A 88 10.02 5.68 -12.43
CA THR A 88 10.01 5.07 -13.77
C THR A 88 9.36 3.70 -13.82
N GLU A 89 9.48 2.93 -12.74
CA GLU A 89 8.92 1.57 -12.62
C GLU A 89 7.64 1.56 -11.78
N GLY A 90 7.35 2.66 -11.06
CA GLY A 90 6.13 2.87 -10.30
C GLY A 90 5.31 4.06 -10.83
N PRO A 91 4.67 4.86 -9.96
CA PRO A 91 4.66 4.76 -8.49
C PRO A 91 3.74 3.66 -7.96
N VAL A 92 2.89 3.10 -8.82
CA VAL A 92 1.95 2.05 -8.47
C VAL A 92 2.57 0.68 -8.72
N PHE A 93 2.61 -0.15 -7.67
CA PHE A 93 3.11 -1.52 -7.73
C PHE A 93 2.04 -2.48 -7.21
N GLU A 94 2.05 -3.74 -7.67
CA GLU A 94 1.33 -4.79 -6.95
C GLU A 94 2.03 -5.01 -5.60
N ALA A 95 1.25 -5.08 -4.52
CA ALA A 95 1.79 -5.03 -3.15
C ALA A 95 2.77 -6.17 -2.84
N GLY A 96 2.65 -7.31 -3.53
CA GLY A 96 3.55 -8.45 -3.43
C GLY A 96 4.90 -8.26 -4.13
N GLU A 97 5.06 -7.25 -4.99
CA GLU A 97 6.33 -6.94 -5.65
C GLU A 97 7.33 -6.24 -4.74
N LEU A 98 6.87 -5.71 -3.61
CA LEU A 98 7.67 -4.86 -2.72
C LEU A 98 8.09 -5.60 -1.46
N ASP A 99 9.28 -5.26 -0.98
CA ASP A 99 9.73 -5.65 0.35
C ASP A 99 9.28 -4.63 1.39
N TRP A 100 8.47 -5.10 2.34
CA TRP A 100 7.88 -4.31 3.43
C TRP A 100 8.69 -4.39 4.74
N SER A 101 9.78 -5.14 4.79
CA SER A 101 10.63 -5.30 5.98
C SER A 101 11.65 -4.17 6.18
N SER A 102 11.76 -3.28 5.20
CA SER A 102 12.68 -2.15 5.16
C SER A 102 12.09 -0.84 5.66
#